data_AF-A0A842R5P0-F1
#
_entry.id   AF-A0A842R5P0-F1
#
_cell.length_a   1.000
_cell.length_b   1.000
_cell.length_c   1.000
_cell.angle_alpha   90.00
_cell.angle_beta   90.00
_cell.angle_gamma   90.00
#
_symmetry.space_group_name_H-M   'P 1'
#
loop_
_entity.id
_entity.type
_entity.pdbx_description
1 polymer ?
#
loop_
_entity_poly.entity_id
_entity_poly.type
_entity_poly.pdbx_seq_one_letter_code
_entity_poly.pdbx_strand_id
1 'polypeptide(L)' 'MPFFQCDKCKKIFEWDSVSVETCPNCNEKCSFRDVTNYTKDNGGPGNIDTRLIED' A
#
# COMPACT_ATOMS: atom_id res chain seq x y z
N MET A 1 -6.24 9.02 -1.61
CA MET A 1 -6.53 7.78 -0.87
C MET A 1 -5.21 7.14 -0.50
N PRO A 2 -5.07 6.50 0.67
CA PRO A 2 -3.82 5.90 1.07
C PRO A 2 -3.57 4.56 0.35
N PHE A 3 -2.30 4.27 0.08
CA PHE A 3 -1.82 3.06 -0.58
C PHE A 3 -1.07 2.21 0.44
N PHE A 4 -1.30 0.90 0.40
CA PHE A 4 -0.66 -0.04 1.31
C PHE A 4 -0.05 -1.22 0.56
N GLN A 5 1.12 -1.66 1.01
CA GLN A 5 1.83 -2.83 0.51
C GLN A 5 1.68 -4.01 1.50
N CYS A 6 1.28 -5.20 1.03
CA CYS A 6 1.37 -6.43 1.84
C CYS A 6 2.85 -6.84 2.02
N ASP A 7 3.26 -7.11 3.25
CA ASP A 7 4.61 -7.56 3.59
C ASP A 7 5.00 -8.91 2.97
N LYS A 8 4.04 -9.82 2.79
CA LYS A 8 4.25 -11.17 2.24
C LYS A 8 4.37 -11.21 0.71
N CYS A 9 3.39 -10.66 0.00
CA CYS A 9 3.31 -10.78 -1.47
C CYS A 9 3.69 -9.49 -2.21
N LYS A 10 4.07 -8.44 -1.48
CA LYS A 10 4.54 -7.14 -1.98
C LYS A 10 3.55 -6.38 -2.87
N LYS A 11 2.29 -6.84 -2.98
CA LYS A 11 1.27 -6.11 -3.73
C LYS A 11 0.77 -4.87 -3.00
N ILE A 12 0.59 -3.83 -3.81
CA ILE A 12 0.11 -2.51 -3.40
C ILE A 12 -1.34 -2.35 -3.81
N PHE A 13 -2.15 -1.76 -2.94
CA PHE A 13 -3.57 -1.51 -3.17
C PHE A 13 -4.02 -0.25 -2.43
N GLU A 14 -5.14 0.31 -2.88
CA GLU A 14 -5.78 1.48 -2.25
C GLU A 14 -6.66 1.05 -1.07
N TRP A 15 -6.51 1.72 0.07
CA TRP A 15 -7.14 1.32 1.34
C TRP A 15 -8.66 1.43 1.35
N ASP A 16 -9.26 2.27 0.48
CA ASP A 16 -10.72 2.32 0.32
C ASP A 16 -11.31 0.95 -0.05
N SER A 17 -10.47 0.01 -0.54
CA SER A 17 -10.85 -1.37 -0.87
C SER A 17 -10.52 -2.41 0.21
N VAL A 18 -9.83 -2.05 1.30
CA VAL A 18 -9.26 -3.00 2.26
C VAL A 18 -9.78 -2.73 3.67
N SER A 19 -10.99 -3.21 3.93
CA SER A 19 -11.54 -3.41 5.27
C SER A 19 -11.08 -4.73 5.92
N VAL A 20 -10.21 -5.48 5.23
CA VAL A 20 -9.91 -6.88 5.54
C VAL A 20 -8.51 -7.02 6.13
N GLU A 21 -8.42 -7.68 7.28
CA GLU A 21 -7.18 -8.21 7.86
C GLU A 21 -6.45 -9.17 6.89
N THR A 22 -7.11 -9.57 5.80
CA THR A 22 -6.64 -10.52 4.80
C THR A 22 -6.29 -9.78 3.50
N CYS A 23 -5.09 -10.02 2.96
CA CYS A 23 -4.68 -9.45 1.70
C CYS A 23 -5.45 -10.08 0.53
N PRO A 24 -6.06 -9.30 -0.37
CA PRO A 24 -6.85 -9.83 -1.50
C PRO A 24 -6.01 -10.57 -2.55
N ASN A 25 -4.68 -10.38 -2.56
CA ASN A 25 -3.80 -11.03 -3.53
C ASN A 25 -3.33 -12.41 -3.07
N CYS A 26 -2.86 -12.55 -1.83
CA CYS A 26 -2.37 -13.83 -1.30
C CYS A 26 -3.39 -14.57 -0.42
N ASN A 27 -4.52 -13.95 -0.07
CA ASN A 27 -5.56 -14.52 0.81
C ASN A 27 -5.05 -14.91 2.21
N GLU A 28 -3.98 -14.28 2.68
CA GLU A 28 -3.43 -14.47 4.02
C GLU A 28 -3.52 -13.18 4.83
N LYS A 29 -3.42 -13.30 6.17
CA LYS A 29 -3.18 -12.13 7.03
C LYS A 29 -1.80 -11.57 6.73
N CYS A 30 -1.74 -10.32 6.27
CA CYS A 30 -0.50 -9.57 6.04
C CYS A 30 -0.38 -8.42 7.04
N SER A 31 0.85 -8.03 7.33
CA SER A 31 1.12 -6.69 7.81
C SER A 31 1.13 -5.75 6.60
N PHE A 32 0.46 -4.61 6.72
CA PHE A 32 0.34 -3.64 5.64
C PHE A 32 1.21 -2.42 5.91
N ARG A 33 2.16 -2.15 5.01
CA ARG A 33 2.99 -0.94 5.06
C ARG A 33 2.29 0.17 4.28
N ASP A 34 2.11 1.32 4.93
CA ASP A 34 1.67 2.54 4.23
C ASP A 34 2.79 3.01 3.30
N VAL A 35 2.49 3.03 1.99
CA VAL A 35 3.38 3.51 0.93
C VAL A 35 2.80 4.75 0.24
N THR A 36 1.90 5.47 0.92
CA THR A 36 1.29 6.69 0.40
C THR A 36 2.32 7.80 0.32
N ASN A 37 2.33 8.50 -0.81
CA ASN A 37 3.10 9.72 -0.93
C ASN A 37 2.36 10.90 -0.29
N TYR A 38 2.88 11.37 0.85
CA TYR A 38 2.40 12.55 1.57
C TYR A 38 3.11 13.85 1.17
N THR A 39 4.14 13.78 0.31
CA THR A 39 4.90 14.94 -0.15
C THR A 39 4.33 15.48 -1.46
N LYS A 40 4.19 16.81 -1.57
CA LYS A 40 3.74 17.46 -2.81
C LYS A 40 4.75 17.29 -3.96
N ASP A 41 6.03 17.12 -3.64
CA ASP A 41 7.12 17.07 -4.62
C ASP A 41 7.19 15.79 -5.45
N ASN A 42 6.64 14.66 -4.98
CA ASN A 42 6.78 13.36 -5.65
C ASN A 42 5.49 12.86 -6.33
N GLY A 43 4.65 13.78 -6.82
CA GLY A 43 3.38 13.47 -7.49
C GLY A 43 2.13 13.90 -6.71
N GLY A 44 2.28 14.23 -5.42
CA GLY A 44 1.20 14.77 -4.59
C GLY A 44 0.29 13.70 -3.95
N PRO A 45 -0.60 14.13 -3.05
CA PRO A 45 -1.49 13.24 -2.29
C PRO A 45 -2.40 12.46 -3.24
N GLY A 46 -2.32 11.13 -3.18
CA GLY A 46 -2.99 10.22 -4.12
C GLY A 46 -2.05 9.42 -5.02
N ASN A 47 -0.73 9.45 -4.77
CA ASN A 47 0.25 8.60 -5.46
C ASN A 47 0.99 7.68 -4.48
N ILE A 48 1.66 6.68 -5.03
CA ILE A 48 2.56 5.78 -4.30
C ILE A 48 3.93 6.43 -4.15
N ASP A 49 4.52 6.39 -2.96
CA ASP A 49 5.92 6.73 -2.72
C ASP A 49 6.80 5.53 -3.08
N THR A 50 7.42 5.58 -4.26
CA THR A 50 8.24 4.48 -4.78
C THR A 50 9.45 4.14 -3.93
N ARG A 51 9.87 5.05 -3.03
CA ARG A 51 10.98 4.82 -2.09
C ARG A 51 10.60 3.92 -0.94
N LEU A 52 9.29 3.75 -0.69
CA LEU A 52 8.75 2.91 0.38
C LEU A 52 8.38 1.51 -0.10
N ILE A 53 8.37 1.28 -1.41
CA ILE A 53 8.09 -0.03 -2.02
C ILE A 53 9.27 -0.97 -1.75
N GLU A 54 8.96 -2.13 -1.22
CA GLU A 54 9.92 -3.24 -1.12
C GLU A 54 9.70 -4.25 -2.26
N ASP A 55 10.80 -4.75 -2.84
CA ASP A 55 10.83 -5.90 -3.76
C ASP A 55 10.74 -7.25 -3.03
#